data_AF-A0A1T4JS82-F1
#
_entry.id   AF-A0A1T4JS82-F1
#
_cell.length_a   1.000
_cell.length_b   1.000
_cell.length_c   1.000
_cell.angle_alpha   90.00
_cell.angle_beta   90.00
_cell.angle_gamma   90.00
#
_symmetry.space_group_name_H-M   'P 1'
#
loop_
_entity.id
_entity.type
_entity.pdbx_description
1 polymer ?
#
loop_
_entity_poly.entity_id
_entity_poly.type
_entity_poly.pdbx_seq_one_letter_code
_entity_poly.pdbx_strand_id
1 'polypeptide(L)'
;MQRVSNWMNQAQFGTPLFYCFFRGENDEMSYPGMAVRLYIEGQRLGLTWEVSVLERTLAKDSLARQRRVLTVPADDAMYYLAYSQGEPFIYSGTEDNRIFLKNAVDTGEVRKVLVKSLIGFFDEFQTMDDLIEAMNQQFERLFPYYLATK
;
A
#
# COMPACT_ATOMS: atom_id res chain seq x y z
N MET A 1 34.78 9.19 -8.68
CA MET A 1 33.41 8.66 -8.76
C MET A 1 32.49 9.55 -7.94
N GLN A 2 31.74 10.43 -8.59
CA GLN A 2 30.77 11.31 -7.92
C GLN A 2 29.65 10.44 -7.35
N ARG A 3 29.45 10.55 -6.04
CA ARG A 3 28.35 9.92 -5.30
C ARG A 3 27.07 10.62 -5.71
N VAL A 4 26.36 10.05 -6.68
CA VAL A 4 25.03 10.54 -7.08
C VAL A 4 24.13 10.44 -5.85
N SER A 5 23.51 11.54 -5.47
CA SER A 5 22.55 11.57 -4.38
C SER A 5 21.36 10.67 -4.74
N ASN A 6 20.88 9.87 -3.78
CA ASN A 6 19.64 9.09 -3.92
C ASN A 6 18.39 9.95 -4.25
N TRP A 7 18.54 11.28 -4.29
CA TRP A 7 17.55 12.24 -4.78
C TRP A 7 17.12 11.96 -6.23
N MET A 8 18.06 11.61 -7.10
CA MET A 8 17.79 11.61 -8.54
C MET A 8 17.01 10.36 -9.00
N ASN A 9 17.11 9.25 -8.28
CA ASN A 9 16.39 8.02 -8.63
C ASN A 9 14.91 8.01 -8.22
N GLN A 10 14.46 8.90 -7.33
CA GLN A 10 13.04 8.97 -6.94
C GLN A 10 12.26 10.09 -7.65
N ALA A 11 12.94 11.15 -8.12
CA ALA A 11 12.29 12.28 -8.77
C ALA A 11 12.08 12.12 -10.29
N GLN A 12 12.65 11.09 -10.92
CA GLN A 12 12.60 10.91 -12.38
C GLN A 12 11.34 10.20 -12.92
N PHE A 13 10.53 9.60 -12.05
CA PHE A 13 9.16 9.27 -12.38
C PHE A 13 8.27 10.22 -11.59
N GLY A 14 7.68 11.19 -12.28
CA GLY A 14 6.66 12.09 -11.75
C GLY A 14 5.38 11.34 -11.43
N THR A 15 5.44 10.33 -10.56
CA THR A 15 4.27 9.77 -9.90
C THR A 15 3.63 10.91 -9.11
N PRO A 16 2.39 11.31 -9.43
CA PRO A 16 1.68 12.33 -8.67
C PRO A 16 1.32 11.72 -7.32
N LEU A 17 2.29 11.74 -6.40
CA LEU A 17 2.13 11.18 -5.08
C LEU A 17 1.28 12.18 -4.29
N PHE A 18 0.01 11.84 -4.11
CA PHE A 18 -0.77 12.37 -3.00
C PHE A 18 -0.09 11.91 -1.71
N TYR A 19 0.76 12.75 -1.11
CA TYR A 19 1.51 12.41 0.11
C TYR A 19 0.64 12.45 1.39
N CYS A 20 -0.67 12.30 1.29
CA CYS A 20 -1.55 12.28 2.44
C CYS A 20 -1.59 10.85 3.02
N PHE A 21 -1.15 10.73 4.27
CA PHE A 21 -1.30 9.52 5.07
C PHE A 21 -2.29 9.81 6.21
N PHE A 22 -3.32 8.98 6.30
CA PHE A 22 -4.27 8.96 7.40
C PHE A 22 -3.73 8.06 8.50
N ARG A 23 -3.71 8.61 9.71
CA ARG A 23 -3.05 8.06 10.89
C ARG A 23 -3.91 8.35 12.12
N GLY A 24 -3.83 7.48 13.12
CA GLY A 24 -4.39 7.73 14.43
C GLY A 24 -3.56 8.80 15.14
N GLU A 25 -4.16 9.48 16.11
CA GLU A 25 -3.51 10.59 16.84
C GLU A 25 -2.19 10.20 17.50
N ASN A 26 -2.07 8.93 17.92
CA ASN A 26 -0.89 8.39 18.60
C ASN A 26 0.07 7.64 17.66
N ASP A 27 -0.18 7.63 16.35
CA ASP A 27 0.71 6.98 15.38
C ASP A 27 1.97 7.80 15.14
N GLU A 28 3.13 7.16 15.20
CA GLU A 28 4.36 7.77 14.70
C GLU A 28 4.37 7.85 13.17
N MET A 29 5.10 8.85 12.65
CA MET A 29 5.32 8.99 11.20
C MET A 29 6.03 7.78 10.57
N SER A 30 6.76 7.03 11.38
CA SER A 30 7.47 5.80 11.01
C SER A 30 6.53 4.59 10.89
N TYR A 31 5.32 4.64 11.44
CA TYR A 31 4.39 3.51 11.44
C TYR A 31 3.66 3.41 10.10
N PRO A 32 3.09 2.24 9.75
CA PRO A 32 2.21 2.14 8.61
C PRO A 32 0.98 3.04 8.78
N GLY A 33 0.59 3.70 7.71
CA GLY A 33 -0.62 4.53 7.63
C GLY A 33 -1.46 4.13 6.43
N MET A 34 -2.69 4.64 6.37
CA MET A 34 -3.53 4.49 5.18
C MET A 34 -3.27 5.64 4.22
N ALA A 35 -3.26 5.40 2.92
CA ALA A 35 -3.05 6.46 1.95
C ALA A 35 -3.81 6.22 0.65
N VAL A 36 -4.21 7.32 0.00
CA VAL A 36 -4.79 7.29 -1.35
C VAL A 36 -3.66 7.40 -2.37
N ARG A 37 -3.75 6.61 -3.44
CA ARG A 37 -2.83 6.65 -4.58
C ARG A 37 -3.59 6.69 -5.88
N LEU A 38 -3.06 7.42 -6.86
CA LEU A 38 -3.49 7.26 -8.25
C LEU A 38 -3.16 5.85 -8.72
N TYR A 39 -4.09 5.29 -9.50
CA TYR A 39 -3.96 3.99 -10.13
C TYR A 39 -4.17 4.16 -11.62
N ILE A 40 -3.30 3.56 -12.43
CA ILE A 40 -3.35 3.68 -13.89
C ILE A 40 -3.40 2.26 -14.44
N GLU A 41 -4.43 1.98 -15.24
CA GLU A 41 -4.57 0.72 -15.98
C GLU A 41 -4.86 1.03 -17.45
N GLY A 42 -3.86 0.81 -18.30
CA GLY A 42 -3.92 1.21 -19.70
C GLY A 42 -4.11 2.73 -19.84
N GLN A 43 -5.24 3.15 -20.39
CA GLN A 43 -5.61 4.57 -20.54
C GLN A 43 -6.55 5.08 -19.43
N ARG A 44 -6.92 4.22 -18.48
CA ARG A 44 -7.86 4.56 -17.40
C ARG A 44 -7.10 5.06 -16.18
N LEU A 45 -7.64 6.11 -15.57
CA LEU A 45 -7.11 6.69 -14.33
C LEU A 45 -8.12 6.42 -13.20
N GLY A 46 -7.63 5.95 -12.07
CA GLY A 46 -8.42 5.62 -10.90
C GLY A 46 -7.70 5.90 -9.59
N LEU A 47 -8.28 5.40 -8.51
CA LEU A 47 -7.76 5.58 -7.15
C LEU A 47 -7.66 4.24 -6.43
N THR A 48 -6.65 4.13 -5.56
CA THR A 48 -6.49 3.00 -4.64
C THR A 48 -6.28 3.50 -3.23
N TRP A 49 -6.79 2.75 -2.26
CA TRP A 49 -6.31 2.81 -0.88
C TRP A 49 -5.12 1.86 -0.70
N GLU A 50 -4.20 2.22 0.18
CA GLU A 50 -3.11 1.32 0.60
C GLU A 50 -2.81 1.44 2.09
N VAL A 51 -2.32 0.36 2.70
CA VAL A 51 -1.64 0.39 4.01
C VAL A 51 -0.14 0.28 3.77
N SER A 52 0.57 1.37 4.01
CA SER A 52 2.00 1.45 3.71
C SER A 52 2.78 2.31 4.71
N VAL A 53 4.09 2.06 4.76
CA VAL A 53 5.06 2.93 5.40
C VAL A 53 5.58 3.96 4.39
N LEU A 54 5.77 5.18 4.87
CA LEU A 54 6.42 6.22 4.11
C LEU A 54 7.95 5.98 4.16
N GLU A 55 8.56 5.65 3.03
CA GLU A 55 9.96 5.15 2.99
C GLU A 55 10.96 6.13 3.64
N ARG A 56 10.75 7.44 3.51
CA ARG A 56 11.61 8.47 4.10
C ARG A 56 11.51 8.59 5.64
N THR A 57 10.50 8.00 6.26
CA THR A 57 10.30 8.01 7.72
C THR A 57 10.56 6.65 8.36
N LEU A 58 11.10 5.68 7.61
CA LEU A 58 11.38 4.34 8.11
C LEU A 58 12.26 4.37 9.37
N ALA A 59 11.77 3.73 10.42
CA ALA A 59 12.48 3.37 11.63
C ALA A 59 12.77 1.86 11.64
N LYS A 60 13.48 1.41 12.69
CA LYS A 60 13.91 0.01 12.83
C LYS A 60 12.74 -0.99 12.84
N ASP A 61 11.60 -0.59 13.40
CA ASP A 61 10.41 -1.43 13.59
C ASP A 61 9.34 -1.24 12.50
N SER A 62 9.44 -0.21 11.65
CA SER A 62 8.46 0.11 10.60
C SER A 62 8.13 -1.07 9.70
N LEU A 63 9.14 -1.80 9.24
CA LEU A 63 8.93 -2.97 8.36
C LEU A 63 8.34 -4.16 9.13
N ALA A 64 8.70 -4.34 10.40
CA ALA A 64 8.11 -5.39 11.24
C ALA A 64 6.61 -5.13 11.45
N ARG A 65 6.22 -3.87 11.69
CA ARG A 65 4.82 -3.43 11.76
C ARG A 65 4.10 -3.62 10.44
N GLN A 66 4.73 -3.20 9.32
CA GLN A 66 4.15 -3.34 7.99
C GLN A 66 3.81 -4.79 7.67
N ARG A 67 4.67 -5.77 8.04
CA ARG A 67 4.43 -7.19 7.79
C ARG A 67 3.18 -7.73 8.49
N ARG A 68 2.69 -7.07 9.54
CA ARG A 68 1.47 -7.47 10.26
C ARG A 68 0.21 -7.38 9.41
N VAL A 69 0.23 -6.69 8.26
CA VAL A 69 -0.87 -6.78 7.28
C VAL A 69 -1.16 -8.23 6.87
N LEU A 70 -0.16 -9.12 6.90
CA LEU A 70 -0.33 -10.54 6.58
C LEU A 70 -0.92 -11.36 7.73
N THR A 71 -1.21 -10.78 8.91
CA THR A 71 -1.90 -11.49 9.99
C THR A 71 -3.42 -11.42 9.86
N VAL A 72 -3.93 -10.51 9.04
CA VAL A 72 -5.35 -10.39 8.72
C VAL A 72 -5.69 -11.40 7.62
N PRO A 73 -6.84 -12.11 7.70
CA PRO A 73 -7.29 -12.99 6.61
C PRO A 73 -7.29 -12.28 5.27
N ALA A 74 -7.04 -13.04 4.20
CA ALA A 74 -7.04 -12.47 2.87
C ALA A 74 -8.47 -12.06 2.44
N ASP A 75 -8.53 -11.13 1.50
CA ASP A 75 -9.77 -10.59 0.97
C ASP A 75 -9.61 -10.45 -0.56
N ASP A 76 -10.43 -11.18 -1.31
CA ASP A 76 -10.29 -11.33 -2.76
C ASP A 76 -10.44 -10.04 -3.57
N ALA A 77 -11.03 -8.97 -3.01
CA ALA A 77 -11.05 -7.68 -3.70
C ALA A 77 -9.80 -6.83 -3.44
N MET A 78 -8.94 -7.26 -2.54
CA MET A 78 -7.65 -6.64 -2.27
C MET A 78 -6.57 -7.27 -3.13
N TYR A 79 -5.41 -6.60 -3.16
CA TYR A 79 -4.20 -7.19 -3.69
C TYR A 79 -2.99 -6.79 -2.85
N TYR A 80 -1.97 -7.62 -2.91
CA TYR A 80 -0.70 -7.37 -2.24
C TYR A 80 0.32 -6.82 -3.24
N LEU A 81 1.10 -5.84 -2.80
CA LEU A 81 2.28 -5.36 -3.50
C LEU A 81 3.52 -5.73 -2.67
N ALA A 82 4.23 -6.77 -3.11
CA ALA A 82 5.39 -7.31 -2.42
C ALA A 82 6.69 -6.85 -3.10
N TYR A 83 7.69 -6.50 -2.30
CA TYR A 83 9.00 -6.08 -2.79
C TYR A 83 10.03 -7.17 -2.53
N SER A 84 10.44 -7.86 -3.59
CA SER A 84 11.50 -8.88 -3.59
C SER A 84 12.69 -8.36 -4.38
N GLN A 85 13.88 -8.42 -3.78
CA GLN A 85 15.13 -7.92 -4.40
C GLN A 85 15.08 -6.48 -4.95
N GLY A 86 14.18 -5.63 -4.41
CA GLY A 86 14.00 -4.25 -4.85
C GLY A 86 12.90 -4.04 -5.88
N GLU A 87 12.40 -5.11 -6.49
CA GLU A 87 11.35 -5.07 -7.51
C GLU A 87 9.96 -5.32 -6.92
N PRO A 88 8.92 -4.59 -7.38
CA PRO A 88 7.55 -4.79 -6.96
C PRO A 88 6.87 -5.93 -7.75
N PHE A 89 6.16 -6.79 -7.04
CA PHE A 89 5.33 -7.86 -7.60
C PHE A 89 3.91 -7.77 -7.02
N ILE A 90 2.92 -7.92 -7.90
CA ILE A 90 1.49 -7.88 -7.55
C ILE A 90 0.99 -9.32 -7.35
N TYR A 91 0.29 -9.54 -6.25
CA TYR A 91 -0.39 -10.81 -5.95
C TYR A 91 -1.86 -10.52 -5.64
N SER A 92 -2.77 -11.35 -6.12
CA SER A 92 -4.18 -11.25 -5.72
C SER A 92 -4.33 -11.48 -4.21
N GLY A 93 -5.34 -10.86 -3.60
CA GLY A 93 -5.66 -10.97 -2.18
C GLY A 93 -6.26 -12.32 -1.76
N THR A 94 -5.73 -13.42 -2.31
CA THR A 94 -6.16 -14.77 -1.95
C THR A 94 -5.40 -15.28 -0.73
N GLU A 95 -5.99 -16.24 -0.03
CA GLU A 95 -5.38 -16.84 1.16
C GLU A 95 -4.09 -17.60 0.85
N ASP A 96 -4.02 -18.28 -0.31
CA ASP A 96 -2.80 -18.95 -0.78
C ASP A 96 -1.65 -17.95 -0.96
N ASN A 97 -1.92 -16.79 -1.59
CA ASN A 97 -0.93 -15.74 -1.75
C ASN A 97 -0.54 -15.11 -0.41
N ARG A 98 -1.49 -14.93 0.52
CA ARG A 98 -1.19 -14.43 1.87
C ARG A 98 -0.23 -15.37 2.60
N ILE A 99 -0.48 -16.68 2.56
CA ILE A 99 0.38 -17.69 3.19
C ILE A 99 1.76 -17.72 2.53
N PHE A 100 1.81 -17.71 1.20
CA PHE A 100 3.07 -17.63 0.44
C PHE A 100 3.89 -16.40 0.85
N LEU A 101 3.28 -15.21 0.82
CA LEU A 101 3.95 -13.96 1.16
C LEU A 101 4.40 -13.92 2.63
N LYS A 102 3.62 -14.51 3.54
CA LYS A 102 4.02 -14.64 4.95
C LYS A 102 5.31 -15.45 5.08
N ASN A 103 5.38 -16.61 4.43
CA ASN A 103 6.58 -17.43 4.44
C ASN A 103 7.77 -16.72 3.77
N ALA A 104 7.55 -16.06 2.62
CA ALA A 104 8.60 -15.33 1.92
C ALA A 104 9.16 -14.13 2.72
N VAL A 105 8.33 -13.51 3.55
CA VAL A 105 8.76 -12.47 4.51
C VAL A 105 9.59 -13.06 5.64
N ASP A 106 9.19 -14.22 6.16
CA ASP A 106 9.86 -14.90 7.27
C ASP A 106 11.22 -15.48 6.86
N THR A 107 11.36 -15.92 5.60
CA THR A 107 12.64 -16.37 5.01
C THR A 107 13.52 -15.22 4.50
N GLY A 108 13.00 -13.99 4.49
CA GLY A 108 13.72 -12.79 4.06
C GLY A 108 13.79 -12.59 2.55
N GLU A 109 13.11 -13.41 1.75
CA GLU A 109 12.98 -13.24 0.29
C GLU A 109 12.22 -11.94 -0.04
N VAL A 110 11.13 -11.68 0.68
CA VAL A 110 10.32 -10.47 0.52
C VAL A 110 10.62 -9.50 1.66
N ARG A 111 11.11 -8.30 1.31
CA ARG A 111 11.46 -7.26 2.30
C ARG A 111 10.21 -6.63 2.93
N LYS A 112 9.22 -6.33 2.09
CA LYS A 112 8.05 -5.50 2.42
C LYS A 112 6.84 -5.96 1.62
N VAL A 113 5.67 -6.03 2.27
CA VAL A 113 4.38 -6.28 1.64
C VAL A 113 3.42 -5.16 2.00
N LEU A 114 2.79 -4.57 1.00
CA LEU A 114 1.68 -3.63 1.14
C LEU A 114 0.38 -4.36 0.80
N VAL A 115 -0.73 -3.90 1.36
CA VAL A 115 -2.08 -4.28 0.92
C VAL A 115 -2.75 -3.06 0.31
N LYS A 116 -3.44 -3.27 -0.80
CA LYS A 116 -4.08 -2.22 -1.60
C LYS A 116 -5.50 -2.63 -1.98
N SER A 117 -6.40 -1.64 -1.98
CA SER A 117 -7.76 -1.76 -2.49
C SER A 117 -7.97 -0.83 -3.67
N LEU A 118 -8.61 -1.30 -4.74
CA LEU A 118 -9.08 -0.44 -5.82
C LEU A 118 -10.38 0.24 -5.42
N ILE A 119 -10.39 1.58 -5.38
CA ILE A 119 -11.60 2.38 -5.17
C ILE A 119 -12.47 2.36 -6.44
N GLY A 120 -11.82 2.48 -7.61
CA GLY A 120 -12.47 2.51 -8.91
C GLY A 120 -11.76 3.48 -9.85
N PHE A 121 -12.31 3.62 -11.05
CA PHE A 121 -11.80 4.52 -12.09
C PHE A 121 -12.65 5.77 -12.23
N PHE A 122 -12.03 6.90 -12.59
CA PHE A 122 -12.73 8.19 -12.68
C PHE A 122 -13.83 8.22 -13.73
N ASP A 123 -13.75 7.36 -14.76
CA ASP A 123 -14.78 7.21 -15.79
C ASP A 123 -16.02 6.43 -15.33
N GLU A 124 -15.96 5.78 -14.15
CA GLU A 124 -17.07 5.00 -13.57
C GLU A 124 -17.97 5.85 -12.66
N PHE A 125 -17.42 6.89 -12.01
CA PHE A 125 -18.18 7.75 -11.08
C PHE A 125 -18.99 8.80 -11.83
N GLN A 126 -20.31 8.83 -11.62
CA GLN A 126 -21.19 9.83 -12.24
C GLN A 126 -21.26 11.10 -11.40
N THR A 127 -21.11 10.96 -10.09
CA THR A 127 -21.17 12.05 -9.12
C THR A 127 -19.99 12.02 -8.15
N MET A 128 -19.81 13.12 -7.42
CA MET A 128 -18.86 13.15 -6.29
C MET A 128 -19.29 12.21 -5.17
N ASP A 129 -20.59 12.04 -4.94
CA ASP A 129 -21.11 11.17 -3.90
C ASP A 129 -20.79 9.70 -4.20
N ASP A 130 -20.87 9.28 -5.47
CA ASP A 130 -20.48 7.92 -5.90
C ASP A 130 -19.02 7.62 -5.56
N LEU A 131 -18.13 8.59 -5.78
CA LEU A 131 -16.71 8.48 -5.45
C LEU A 131 -16.52 8.39 -3.93
N ILE A 132 -17.19 9.23 -3.16
CA ILE A 132 -17.09 9.24 -1.69
C ILE A 132 -17.60 7.91 -1.11
N GLU A 133 -18.70 7.38 -1.63
CA GLU A 133 -19.24 6.08 -1.21
C GLU A 133 -18.24 4.95 -1.49
N ALA A 134 -17.68 4.90 -2.71
CA ALA A 134 -16.65 3.91 -3.06
C ALA A 134 -15.39 4.05 -2.19
N MET A 135 -14.96 5.29 -1.91
CA MET A 135 -13.83 5.55 -1.03
C MET A 135 -14.08 5.04 0.39
N ASN A 136 -15.27 5.27 0.95
CA ASN A 136 -15.63 4.80 2.29
C ASN A 136 -15.72 3.28 2.36
N GLN A 137 -16.37 2.64 1.37
CA GLN A 137 -16.48 1.19 1.31
C GLN A 137 -15.10 0.52 1.31
N GLN A 138 -14.18 1.02 0.48
CA GLN A 138 -12.82 0.47 0.44
C GLN A 138 -11.97 0.84 1.65
N PHE A 139 -12.23 1.99 2.28
CA PHE A 139 -11.58 2.36 3.54
C PHE A 139 -11.94 1.37 4.64
N GLU A 140 -13.24 1.08 4.85
CA GLU A 140 -13.72 0.16 5.87
C GLU A 140 -13.14 -1.25 5.69
N ARG A 141 -13.10 -1.73 4.44
CA ARG A 141 -12.55 -3.04 4.10
C ARG A 141 -11.05 -3.14 4.35
N LEU A 142 -10.31 -2.05 4.13
CA LEU A 142 -8.87 -2.01 4.34
C LEU A 142 -8.48 -1.74 5.81
N PHE A 143 -9.40 -1.18 6.60
CA PHE A 143 -9.15 -0.75 7.98
C PHE A 143 -8.62 -1.86 8.92
N PRO A 144 -9.07 -3.13 8.85
CA PRO A 144 -8.52 -4.22 9.67
C PRO A 144 -7.02 -4.42 9.44
N TYR A 145 -6.54 -4.26 8.21
CA TYR A 145 -5.12 -4.37 7.89
C TYR A 145 -4.30 -3.23 8.51
N TYR A 146 -4.84 -2.02 8.50
CA TYR A 146 -4.23 -0.88 9.17
C TYR A 146 -4.14 -1.11 10.69
N LEU A 147 -5.21 -1.58 11.32
CA LEU A 147 -5.22 -1.89 12.76
C LEU A 147 -4.19 -2.97 13.13
N ALA A 148 -4.02 -3.99 12.30
CA ALA A 148 -3.03 -5.03 12.54
C ALA A 148 -1.57 -4.50 12.59
N THR A 149 -1.30 -3.35 11.97
CA THR A 149 0.04 -2.74 11.98
C THR A 149 0.37 -1.92 13.23
N LYS A 150 -0.61 -1.73 14.11
CA LYS A 150 -0.46 -0.99 15.37
C LYS A 150 0.27 -1.80 16.43
#